data_AF-A0A955Y3Z0-F1
#
_entry.id   AF-A0A955Y3Z0-F1
#
_cell.length_a   1.000
_cell.length_b   1.000
_cell.length_c   1.000
_cell.angle_alpha   90.00
_cell.angle_beta   90.00
_cell.angle_gamma   90.00
#
_symmetry.space_group_name_H-M   'P 1'
#
loop_
_entity.id
_entity.type
_entity.pdbx_description
1 polymer ?
#
loop_
_entity_poly.entity_id
_entity_poly.type
_entity_poly.pdbx_seq_one_letter_code
_entity_poly.pdbx_strand_id
1 'polypeptide(L)'
;HALKEVENGQRGKDEMYREMVGLTKDLVENLKGFDHNTLFADMPPVGVCPECGGKVSENALGYFCEHNLGRDEGCIFAVWKEVRGRYMDRRLVSELLEKRDLPDVEGFVGFSGESQTATMHLVKKALEVKKGKETVEEDRWVVDLEYGPGQGGRSKEPEVEEGVLMPCPQFPESEIVVTNHRWVSRKVFEGDEKKGPMLPRTVCQRELSEDEARAYFGEEAKTEILDGFISKRGRPFRGALIRKDTGKHGFEFPPREPRGGAASEDGEAPKKPAAKKPTKGAAAKKGAATKKTTTKAPTKPAAKKGSTAKKASTAKASTAKKATGTRKTTARKAASDDDGAEAGA
;
A
#
# COMPACT_ATOMS: atom_id res chain seq x y z
N HIS A 1 0.35 -1.97 -40.63
CA HIS A 1 0.60 -1.56 -42.03
C HIS A 1 2.11 -1.36 -42.21
N ALA A 2 2.64 -0.15 -42.00
CA ALA A 2 4.06 0.26 -41.84
C ALA A 2 5.15 -0.79 -42.12
N LEU A 3 5.32 -1.78 -41.23
CA LEU A 3 6.36 -2.82 -41.35
C LEU A 3 6.33 -3.55 -42.70
N LYS A 4 5.14 -3.82 -43.25
CA LYS A 4 4.96 -4.51 -44.54
C LYS A 4 5.27 -3.61 -45.74
N GLU A 5 5.09 -2.30 -45.60
CA GLU A 5 5.48 -1.31 -46.63
C GLU A 5 7.01 -1.15 -46.69
N VAL A 6 7.70 -1.28 -45.55
CA VAL A 6 9.17 -1.35 -45.50
C VAL A 6 9.69 -2.67 -46.06
N GLU A 7 9.04 -3.80 -45.77
CA GLU A 7 9.36 -5.13 -46.35
C GLU A 7 9.23 -5.15 -47.88
N ASN A 8 8.17 -4.54 -48.41
CA ASN A 8 7.96 -4.37 -49.86
C ASN A 8 8.89 -3.31 -50.52
N GLY A 9 9.75 -2.62 -49.75
CA GLY A 9 10.58 -1.51 -50.25
C GLY A 9 9.80 -0.24 -50.63
N GLN A 10 8.52 -0.15 -50.28
CA GLN A 10 7.63 0.99 -50.60
C GLN A 10 7.82 2.18 -49.65
N ARG A 11 8.40 1.96 -48.47
CA ARG A 11 8.70 2.98 -47.46
C ARG A 11 10.12 2.84 -46.93
N GLY A 12 10.80 3.98 -46.71
CA GLY A 12 12.13 3.99 -46.12
C GLY A 12 12.10 3.57 -44.64
N LYS A 13 13.01 2.68 -44.23
CA LYS A 13 13.17 2.25 -42.83
C LYS A 13 13.25 3.46 -41.87
N ASP A 14 14.09 4.44 -42.20
CA ASP A 14 14.34 5.61 -41.35
C ASP A 14 13.21 6.64 -41.39
N GLU A 15 12.28 6.54 -42.33
CA GLU A 15 11.00 7.27 -42.32
C GLU A 15 10.08 6.66 -41.26
N MET A 16 9.87 5.33 -41.31
CA MET A 16 9.05 4.61 -40.33
C MET A 16 9.55 4.81 -38.89
N TYR A 17 10.87 4.75 -38.64
CA TYR A 17 11.42 5.01 -37.31
C TYR A 17 11.20 6.46 -36.84
N ARG A 18 11.23 7.45 -37.76
CA ARG A 18 10.91 8.85 -37.40
C ARG A 18 9.44 9.03 -37.07
N GLU A 19 8.52 8.39 -37.79
CA GLU A 19 7.09 8.38 -37.46
C GLU A 19 6.81 7.71 -36.11
N MET A 20 7.40 6.54 -35.86
CA MET A 20 7.25 5.82 -34.57
C MET A 20 7.77 6.68 -33.40
N VAL A 21 8.89 7.36 -33.57
CA VAL A 21 9.42 8.30 -32.56
C VAL A 21 8.53 9.55 -32.41
N GLY A 22 7.89 10.02 -33.49
CA GLY A 22 6.86 11.07 -33.45
C GLY A 22 5.67 10.65 -32.60
N LEU A 23 4.96 9.60 -33.01
CA LEU A 23 3.81 9.04 -32.30
C LEU A 23 4.10 8.74 -30.81
N THR A 24 5.31 8.27 -30.51
CA THR A 24 5.73 8.02 -29.11
C THR A 24 5.93 9.32 -28.32
N LYS A 25 6.45 10.39 -28.93
CA LYS A 25 6.54 11.72 -28.30
C LYS A 25 5.16 12.31 -28.09
N ASP A 26 4.31 12.29 -29.11
CA ASP A 26 2.95 12.84 -29.06
C ASP A 26 2.14 12.16 -27.94
N LEU A 27 2.25 10.83 -27.83
CA LEU A 27 1.66 10.06 -26.72
C LEU A 27 2.24 10.48 -25.36
N VAL A 28 3.57 10.65 -25.25
CA VAL A 28 4.23 11.08 -24.00
C VAL A 28 3.88 12.52 -23.62
N GLU A 29 3.65 13.41 -24.57
CA GLU A 29 3.22 14.79 -24.33
C GLU A 29 1.75 14.84 -23.91
N ASN A 30 0.87 14.09 -24.58
CA ASN A 30 -0.52 13.91 -24.16
C ASN A 30 -0.64 13.31 -22.75
N LEU A 31 0.14 12.28 -22.42
CA LEU A 31 0.17 11.67 -21.08
C LEU A 31 0.72 12.60 -19.98
N LYS A 32 1.56 13.57 -20.34
CA LYS A 32 2.04 14.62 -19.41
C LYS A 32 1.03 15.76 -19.23
N GLY A 33 0.24 16.06 -20.26
CA GLY A 33 -0.81 17.08 -20.24
C GLY A 33 -2.15 16.59 -19.70
N PHE A 34 -2.29 15.30 -19.37
CA PHE A 34 -3.52 14.70 -18.91
C PHE A 34 -3.83 15.07 -17.45
N ASP A 35 -4.66 16.09 -17.25
CA ASP A 35 -5.17 16.45 -15.93
C ASP A 35 -6.43 15.65 -15.57
N HIS A 36 -6.32 14.84 -14.51
CA HIS A 36 -7.40 14.05 -13.92
C HIS A 36 -8.62 14.86 -13.44
N ASN A 37 -8.48 16.18 -13.26
CA ASN A 37 -9.57 17.09 -12.91
C ASN A 37 -10.53 17.33 -14.10
N THR A 38 -10.04 17.24 -15.34
CA THR A 38 -10.82 17.58 -16.54
C THR A 38 -11.94 16.58 -16.85
N LEU A 39 -11.77 15.32 -16.42
CA LEU A 39 -12.64 14.19 -16.75
C LEU A 39 -14.08 14.31 -16.22
N PHE A 40 -14.30 15.16 -15.22
CA PHE A 40 -15.57 15.34 -14.53
C PHE A 40 -15.92 16.83 -14.36
N ALA A 41 -15.26 17.74 -15.10
CA ALA A 41 -15.39 19.19 -14.92
C ALA A 41 -16.82 19.73 -15.15
N ASP A 42 -17.61 19.06 -15.99
CA ASP A 42 -19.02 19.40 -16.25
C ASP A 42 -19.99 18.84 -15.19
N MET A 43 -19.52 18.01 -14.24
CA MET A 43 -20.37 17.43 -13.20
C MET A 43 -20.67 18.44 -12.09
N PRO A 44 -21.91 18.48 -11.55
CA PRO A 44 -22.23 19.34 -10.43
C PRO A 44 -21.42 18.96 -9.17
N PRO A 45 -21.07 19.93 -8.31
CA PRO A 45 -20.38 19.69 -7.05
C PRO A 45 -21.02 18.61 -6.18
N VAL A 46 -20.19 17.94 -5.38
CA VAL A 46 -20.61 16.84 -4.49
C VAL A 46 -20.99 17.35 -3.10
N GLY A 47 -20.41 18.45 -2.67
CA GLY A 47 -20.72 19.10 -1.39
C GLY A 47 -19.82 20.30 -1.11
N VAL A 48 -19.83 20.76 0.14
CA VAL A 48 -19.03 21.89 0.63
C VAL A 48 -17.81 21.38 1.40
N CYS A 49 -16.64 21.97 1.13
CA CYS A 49 -15.38 21.64 1.78
C CYS A 49 -15.38 22.14 3.24
N PRO A 50 -15.12 21.26 4.23
CA PRO A 50 -15.12 21.66 5.64
C PRO A 50 -13.97 22.61 6.01
N GLU A 51 -12.89 22.65 5.22
CA GLU A 51 -11.70 23.45 5.54
C GLU A 51 -11.80 24.91 5.11
N CYS A 52 -12.50 25.21 4.02
CA CYS A 52 -12.52 26.55 3.43
C CYS A 52 -13.87 27.00 2.85
N GLY A 53 -14.93 26.18 2.96
CA GLY A 53 -16.25 26.50 2.39
C GLY A 53 -16.33 26.46 0.85
N GLY A 54 -15.22 26.21 0.15
CA GLY A 54 -15.22 26.00 -1.31
C GLY A 54 -15.97 24.72 -1.71
N LYS A 55 -16.36 24.63 -2.98
CA LYS A 55 -17.01 23.44 -3.55
C LYS A 55 -16.06 22.24 -3.54
N VAL A 56 -16.62 21.04 -3.44
CA VAL A 56 -15.92 19.77 -3.67
C VAL A 56 -16.37 19.19 -5.01
N SER A 57 -15.44 18.99 -5.94
CA SER A 57 -15.66 18.34 -7.23
C SER A 57 -15.22 16.88 -7.21
N GLU A 58 -15.81 16.07 -8.07
CA GLU A 58 -15.36 14.71 -8.34
C GLU A 58 -14.24 14.73 -9.38
N ASN A 59 -13.20 13.92 -9.20
CA ASN A 59 -12.10 13.70 -10.14
C ASN A 59 -11.92 12.17 -10.36
N ALA A 60 -10.96 11.76 -11.20
CA ALA A 60 -10.69 10.32 -11.40
C ALA A 60 -10.30 9.55 -10.13
N LEU A 61 -9.54 10.17 -9.23
CA LEU A 61 -8.91 9.51 -8.06
C LEU A 61 -9.70 9.68 -6.75
N GLY A 62 -10.69 10.58 -6.72
CA GLY A 62 -11.31 11.04 -5.48
C GLY A 62 -12.13 12.31 -5.68
N TYR A 63 -12.42 12.98 -4.57
CA TYR A 63 -13.21 14.19 -4.47
C TYR A 63 -12.35 15.26 -3.81
N PHE A 64 -12.17 16.40 -4.48
CA PHE A 64 -11.17 17.42 -4.13
C PHE A 64 -11.84 18.79 -4.02
N CYS A 65 -11.31 19.67 -3.17
CA CYS A 65 -11.80 21.05 -3.12
C CYS A 65 -11.39 21.85 -4.37
N GLU A 66 -12.25 22.75 -4.86
CA GLU A 66 -11.94 23.67 -5.97
C GLU A 66 -10.71 24.57 -5.71
N HIS A 67 -10.33 24.74 -4.44
CA HIS A 67 -9.14 25.47 -4.01
C HIS A 67 -7.90 24.58 -3.80
N ASN A 68 -7.95 23.28 -4.12
CA ASN A 68 -6.82 22.35 -4.00
C ASN A 68 -5.88 22.51 -5.21
N LEU A 69 -4.85 23.36 -5.07
CA LEU A 69 -3.90 23.67 -6.14
C LEU A 69 -2.67 22.75 -6.14
N GLY A 70 -2.55 21.87 -5.15
CA GLY A 70 -1.48 20.88 -5.07
C GLY A 70 -1.21 20.41 -3.64
N ARG A 71 -0.03 19.80 -3.44
CA ARG A 71 0.40 19.30 -2.11
C ARG A 71 0.66 20.42 -1.11
N ASP A 72 1.14 21.57 -1.60
CA ASP A 72 1.78 22.61 -0.80
C ASP A 72 1.15 24.00 -0.99
N GLU A 73 0.13 24.12 -1.84
CA GLU A 73 -0.58 25.37 -2.16
C GLU A 73 -2.10 25.17 -2.18
N GLY A 74 -2.82 26.11 -1.58
CA GLY A 74 -4.30 26.07 -1.50
C GLY A 74 -4.85 25.15 -0.41
N CYS A 75 -6.09 24.68 -0.61
CA CYS A 75 -6.81 23.85 0.34
C CYS A 75 -6.50 22.37 0.14
N ILE A 76 -5.77 21.75 1.07
CA ILE A 76 -5.34 20.34 0.99
C ILE A 76 -6.46 19.29 1.17
N PHE A 77 -7.74 19.69 1.18
CA PHE A 77 -8.87 18.77 1.37
C PHE A 77 -9.05 17.84 0.17
N ALA A 78 -9.09 16.53 0.46
CA ALA A 78 -9.36 15.47 -0.50
C ALA A 78 -9.95 14.22 0.18
N VAL A 79 -10.91 13.56 -0.46
CA VAL A 79 -11.47 12.25 -0.08
C VAL A 79 -11.23 11.28 -1.23
N TRP A 80 -10.54 10.16 -1.00
CA TRP A 80 -10.19 9.23 -2.07
C TRP A 80 -11.37 8.36 -2.51
N LYS A 81 -11.38 7.94 -3.79
CA LYS A 81 -12.43 7.05 -4.34
C LYS A 81 -12.34 5.60 -3.86
N GLU A 82 -11.23 5.20 -3.28
CA GLU A 82 -11.03 3.87 -2.68
C GLU A 82 -10.63 4.01 -1.22
N VAL A 83 -11.41 3.42 -0.31
CA VAL A 83 -11.14 3.40 1.13
C VAL A 83 -11.33 1.96 1.64
N ARG A 84 -10.24 1.31 2.08
CA ARG A 84 -10.24 -0.09 2.57
C ARG A 84 -11.00 -1.07 1.65
N GLY A 85 -10.73 -0.99 0.34
CA GLY A 85 -11.35 -1.84 -0.68
C GLY A 85 -12.78 -1.45 -1.07
N ARG A 86 -13.43 -0.53 -0.34
CA ARG A 86 -14.72 0.04 -0.71
C ARG A 86 -14.53 1.16 -1.73
N TYR A 87 -15.37 1.19 -2.77
CA TYR A 87 -15.51 2.36 -3.63
C TYR A 87 -16.37 3.43 -2.95
N MET A 88 -15.94 4.69 -3.02
CA MET A 88 -16.68 5.84 -2.50
C MET A 88 -17.47 6.50 -3.64
N ASP A 89 -18.78 6.26 -3.65
CA ASP A 89 -19.69 6.84 -4.64
C ASP A 89 -20.06 8.30 -4.31
N ARG A 90 -20.55 9.01 -5.34
CA ARG A 90 -20.86 10.44 -5.27
C ARG A 90 -21.98 10.78 -4.26
N ARG A 91 -22.88 9.84 -3.94
CA ARG A 91 -23.97 10.10 -2.96
C ARG A 91 -23.43 9.95 -1.55
N LEU A 92 -22.74 8.85 -1.26
CA LEU A 92 -22.15 8.62 0.06
C LEU A 92 -21.16 9.72 0.46
N VAL A 93 -20.34 10.22 -0.47
CA VAL A 93 -19.44 11.35 -0.17
C VAL A 93 -20.18 12.67 0.02
N SER A 94 -21.33 12.87 -0.64
CA SER A 94 -22.21 14.02 -0.35
C SER A 94 -22.73 13.94 1.08
N GLU A 95 -23.28 12.79 1.49
CA GLU A 95 -23.78 12.57 2.85
C GLU A 95 -22.66 12.64 3.92
N LEU A 96 -21.45 12.16 3.62
CA LEU A 96 -20.29 12.26 4.50
C LEU A 96 -19.79 13.71 4.67
N LEU A 97 -19.92 14.53 3.62
CA LEU A 97 -19.61 15.96 3.67
C LEU A 97 -20.66 16.77 4.45
N GLU A 98 -21.90 16.29 4.54
CA GLU A 98 -22.98 16.92 5.30
C GLU A 98 -22.99 16.47 6.77
N LYS A 99 -23.06 15.16 7.00
CA LYS A 99 -23.27 14.54 8.33
C LYS A 99 -22.01 14.39 9.17
N ARG A 100 -20.82 14.39 8.53
CA ARG A 100 -19.49 14.00 9.08
C ARG A 100 -19.37 12.53 9.50
N ASP A 101 -20.39 12.01 10.16
CA ASP A 101 -20.44 10.66 10.71
C ASP A 101 -21.55 9.85 9.99
N LEU A 102 -21.20 8.67 9.48
CA LEU A 102 -22.13 7.75 8.81
C LEU A 102 -22.04 6.36 9.46
N PRO A 103 -23.02 5.95 10.29
CA PRO A 103 -23.07 4.61 10.84
C PRO A 103 -23.43 3.56 9.78
N ASP A 104 -23.11 2.30 10.10
CA ASP A 104 -23.57 1.10 9.39
C ASP A 104 -23.29 1.07 7.88
N VAL A 105 -22.17 1.64 7.44
CA VAL A 105 -21.77 1.61 6.02
C VAL A 105 -21.16 0.26 5.67
N GLU A 106 -21.90 -0.53 4.89
CA GLU A 106 -21.46 -1.81 4.34
C GLU A 106 -20.44 -1.66 3.21
N GLY A 107 -19.66 -2.72 2.95
CA GLY A 107 -18.87 -2.88 1.73
C GLY A 107 -17.36 -2.63 1.87
N PHE A 108 -16.85 -2.49 3.09
CA PHE A 108 -15.39 -2.51 3.32
C PHE A 108 -14.85 -3.93 3.20
N VAL A 109 -13.58 -4.07 2.79
CA VAL A 109 -12.93 -5.38 2.63
C VAL A 109 -11.90 -5.59 3.72
N GLY A 110 -12.08 -6.67 4.46
CA GLY A 110 -11.22 -7.09 5.55
C GLY A 110 -9.85 -7.59 5.14
N PHE A 111 -8.97 -7.78 6.11
CA PHE A 111 -7.63 -8.32 5.85
C PHE A 111 -7.65 -9.77 5.33
N SER A 112 -8.66 -10.55 5.72
CA SER A 112 -8.91 -11.91 5.23
C SER A 112 -9.86 -11.97 4.02
N GLY A 113 -10.33 -10.82 3.52
CA GLY A 113 -11.14 -10.70 2.31
C GLY A 113 -12.67 -10.73 2.53
N GLU A 114 -13.13 -10.89 3.76
CA GLU A 114 -14.55 -10.77 4.12
C GLU A 114 -15.07 -9.33 3.98
N SER A 115 -16.34 -9.18 3.63
CA SER A 115 -17.05 -7.90 3.68
C SER A 115 -17.33 -7.49 5.12
N GLN A 116 -17.04 -6.24 5.46
CA GLN A 116 -17.20 -5.67 6.80
C GLN A 116 -18.08 -4.41 6.75
N THR A 117 -18.87 -4.20 7.79
CA THR A 117 -19.63 -2.96 8.03
C THR A 117 -18.86 -2.07 9.02
N ALA A 118 -18.79 -0.77 8.75
CA ALA A 118 -18.10 0.20 9.60
C ALA A 118 -18.83 1.54 9.66
N THR A 119 -18.69 2.24 10.78
CA THR A 119 -19.00 3.65 10.90
C THR A 119 -17.89 4.46 10.25
N MET A 120 -18.26 5.40 9.37
CA MET A 120 -17.33 6.33 8.73
C MET A 120 -17.31 7.66 9.47
N HIS A 121 -16.12 8.16 9.78
CA HIS A 121 -15.91 9.44 10.43
C HIS A 121 -15.01 10.33 9.58
N LEU A 122 -15.52 11.48 9.12
CA LEU A 122 -14.71 12.49 8.43
C LEU A 122 -14.13 13.46 9.45
N VAL A 123 -12.89 13.23 9.86
CA VAL A 123 -12.21 13.92 10.97
C VAL A 123 -10.86 14.51 10.57
N LYS A 124 -10.40 15.53 11.29
CA LYS A 124 -8.98 15.93 11.26
C LYS A 124 -8.16 15.01 12.16
N LYS A 125 -7.01 14.55 11.67
CA LYS A 125 -5.96 13.94 12.50
C LYS A 125 -4.60 14.52 12.14
N ALA A 126 -3.77 14.74 13.15
CA ALA A 126 -2.36 15.02 12.99
C ALA A 126 -1.68 13.81 12.33
N LEU A 127 -0.99 14.02 11.20
CA LEU A 127 -0.30 12.97 10.45
C LEU A 127 1.14 13.34 10.13
N GLU A 128 2.03 12.34 10.17
CA GLU A 128 3.42 12.44 9.69
C GLU A 128 3.49 12.59 8.16
N VAL A 129 3.67 13.81 7.67
CA VAL A 129 3.80 14.15 6.25
C VAL A 129 5.27 14.26 5.86
N LYS A 130 5.70 13.47 4.87
CA LYS A 130 7.06 13.55 4.32
C LYS A 130 7.17 14.63 3.25
N LYS A 131 7.84 15.73 3.61
CA LYS A 131 8.09 16.91 2.79
C LYS A 131 9.57 16.91 2.40
N GLY A 132 9.88 16.27 1.27
CA GLY A 132 11.26 16.03 0.83
C GLY A 132 11.98 15.00 1.70
N LYS A 133 12.91 15.47 2.56
CA LYS A 133 13.66 14.62 3.52
C LYS A 133 13.11 14.72 4.94
N GLU A 134 12.31 15.73 5.23
CA GLU A 134 11.80 16.01 6.56
C GLU A 134 10.41 15.39 6.73
N THR A 135 10.08 15.02 7.96
CA THR A 135 8.74 14.58 8.35
C THR A 135 8.16 15.67 9.24
N VAL A 136 7.03 16.24 8.82
CA VAL A 136 6.33 17.31 9.53
C VAL A 136 4.97 16.77 9.95
N GLU A 137 4.55 17.06 11.18
CA GLU A 137 3.22 16.70 11.65
C GLU A 137 2.22 17.78 11.20
N GLU A 138 1.24 17.41 10.38
CA GLU A 138 0.23 18.31 9.84
C GLU A 138 -1.18 17.74 10.08
N ASP A 139 -2.12 18.56 10.53
CA ASP A 139 -3.54 18.19 10.60
C ASP A 139 -4.12 18.00 9.20
N ARG A 140 -4.63 16.79 8.93
CA ARG A 140 -5.25 16.45 7.65
C ARG A 140 -6.60 15.79 7.85
N TRP A 141 -7.54 16.11 6.97
CA TRP A 141 -8.81 15.42 6.89
C TRP A 141 -8.59 13.98 6.43
N VAL A 142 -9.13 13.04 7.18
CA VAL A 142 -9.14 11.61 6.87
C VAL A 142 -10.55 11.07 7.01
N VAL A 143 -10.84 10.06 6.19
CA VAL A 143 -11.96 9.14 6.42
C VAL A 143 -11.43 8.06 7.36
N ASP A 144 -11.74 8.20 8.64
CA ASP A 144 -11.50 7.19 9.65
C ASP A 144 -12.65 6.17 9.65
N LEU A 145 -12.37 4.94 10.08
CA LEU A 145 -13.32 3.83 10.06
C LEU A 145 -13.33 3.11 11.40
N GLU A 146 -14.46 3.16 12.10
CA GLU A 146 -14.70 2.36 13.29
C GLU A 146 -15.52 1.12 12.93
N TYR A 147 -14.93 -0.06 13.09
CA TYR A 147 -15.58 -1.33 12.79
C TYR A 147 -16.35 -1.82 14.02
N GLY A 148 -17.60 -2.23 13.84
CA GLY A 148 -18.47 -2.64 14.95
C GLY A 148 -17.91 -3.81 15.77
N PRO A 149 -18.21 -3.87 17.08
CA PRO A 149 -17.65 -4.88 17.98
C PRO A 149 -18.06 -6.30 17.55
N GLY A 150 -17.09 -7.04 16.98
CA GLY A 150 -17.27 -8.41 16.52
C GLY A 150 -17.04 -8.64 15.03
N GLN A 151 -16.90 -7.60 14.20
CA GLN A 151 -16.61 -7.77 12.77
C GLN A 151 -15.19 -7.33 12.39
N GLY A 152 -14.38 -8.29 11.98
CA GLY A 152 -13.35 -8.05 10.96
C GLY A 152 -11.99 -7.50 11.41
N GLY A 153 -11.88 -6.95 12.62
CA GLY A 153 -10.60 -6.94 13.32
C GLY A 153 -10.27 -8.33 13.82
N ARG A 154 -9.00 -8.77 13.75
CA ARG A 154 -8.51 -9.73 14.74
C ARG A 154 -8.66 -9.03 16.07
N SER A 155 -9.62 -9.45 16.90
CA SER A 155 -9.94 -8.81 18.16
C SER A 155 -8.65 -8.59 18.93
N LYS A 156 -8.24 -7.32 19.08
CA LYS A 156 -7.04 -6.95 19.83
C LYS A 156 -7.44 -7.00 21.29
N GLU A 157 -7.65 -8.22 21.76
CA GLU A 157 -7.94 -8.57 23.14
C GLU A 157 -6.99 -7.79 24.03
N PRO A 158 -7.51 -7.02 25.01
CA PRO A 158 -6.71 -6.06 25.76
C PRO A 158 -5.48 -6.75 26.35
N GLU A 159 -4.36 -6.05 26.40
CA GLU A 159 -3.11 -6.62 26.89
C GLU A 159 -3.15 -6.66 28.42
N VAL A 160 -3.69 -7.77 28.95
CA VAL A 160 -3.89 -7.97 30.39
C VAL A 160 -2.56 -8.41 31.02
N GLU A 161 -2.15 -7.74 32.09
CA GLU A 161 -1.10 -8.19 33.00
C GLU A 161 -1.61 -9.41 33.79
N GLU A 162 -1.04 -10.59 33.53
CA GLU A 162 -1.36 -11.84 34.23
C GLU A 162 -0.51 -12.03 35.50
N GLY A 163 0.63 -11.34 35.59
CA GLY A 163 1.53 -11.39 36.75
C GLY A 163 2.96 -10.98 36.41
N VAL A 164 3.89 -11.29 37.32
CA VAL A 164 5.33 -10.99 37.18
C VAL A 164 6.13 -12.28 37.09
N LEU A 165 7.04 -12.38 36.11
CA LEU A 165 7.85 -13.57 35.86
C LEU A 165 9.14 -13.59 36.71
N MET A 166 9.87 -12.47 36.71
CA MET A 166 11.17 -12.28 37.38
C MET A 166 11.63 -10.81 37.28
N PRO A 167 12.61 -10.34 38.08
CA PRO A 167 13.27 -9.05 37.87
C PRO A 167 13.91 -8.91 36.49
N CYS A 168 13.96 -7.69 35.95
CA CYS A 168 14.44 -7.43 34.60
C CYS A 168 15.99 -7.39 34.54
N PRO A 169 16.64 -8.25 33.73
CA PRO A 169 18.11 -8.34 33.65
C PRO A 169 18.79 -7.12 33.00
N GLN A 170 18.00 -6.23 32.39
CA GLN A 170 18.49 -5.04 31.67
C GLN A 170 18.17 -3.73 32.41
N PHE A 171 17.27 -3.77 33.39
CA PHE A 171 16.75 -2.60 34.11
C PHE A 171 16.48 -3.02 35.57
N PRO A 172 17.46 -2.88 36.49
CA PRO A 172 17.37 -3.41 37.86
C PRO A 172 16.17 -2.90 38.69
N GLU A 173 15.59 -1.76 38.31
CA GLU A 173 14.42 -1.13 38.94
C GLU A 173 13.08 -1.63 38.38
N SER A 174 13.07 -2.64 37.52
CA SER A 174 11.85 -3.10 36.83
C SER A 174 11.76 -4.62 36.75
N GLU A 175 10.57 -5.08 36.42
CA GLU A 175 10.19 -6.49 36.41
C GLU A 175 9.85 -6.94 34.98
N ILE A 176 9.95 -8.23 34.68
CA ILE A 176 9.37 -8.81 33.47
C ILE A 176 7.91 -9.17 33.76
N VAL A 177 7.00 -8.40 33.19
CA VAL A 177 5.54 -8.61 33.27
C VAL A 177 5.14 -9.71 32.30
N VAL A 178 4.27 -10.62 32.77
CA VAL A 178 3.56 -11.62 31.95
C VAL A 178 2.28 -10.98 31.44
N THR A 179 2.05 -11.03 30.12
CA THR A 179 0.77 -10.64 29.51
C THR A 179 0.22 -11.76 28.63
N ASN A 180 -1.07 -11.70 28.32
CA ASN A 180 -1.72 -12.66 27.41
C ASN A 180 -0.99 -12.87 26.07
N HIS A 181 -0.32 -11.84 25.53
CA HIS A 181 0.40 -11.94 24.24
C HIS A 181 1.93 -12.03 24.34
N ARG A 182 2.57 -11.55 25.43
CA ARG A 182 4.03 -11.43 25.55
C ARG A 182 4.53 -11.30 27.00
N TRP A 183 5.81 -11.61 27.20
CA TRP A 183 6.61 -11.13 28.32
C TRP A 183 7.35 -9.84 27.93
N VAL A 184 7.32 -8.84 28.80
CA VAL A 184 7.88 -7.50 28.54
C VAL A 184 8.31 -6.82 29.84
N SER A 185 9.41 -6.07 29.84
CA SER A 185 9.81 -5.30 31.03
C SER A 185 8.83 -4.18 31.37
N ARG A 186 8.49 -3.99 32.65
CA ARG A 186 7.49 -3.04 33.18
C ARG A 186 7.58 -1.63 32.55
N LYS A 187 8.76 -0.99 32.53
CA LYS A 187 9.00 0.32 31.89
C LYS A 187 8.70 0.40 30.37
N VAL A 188 8.66 -0.74 29.67
CA VAL A 188 8.31 -0.85 28.22
C VAL A 188 6.82 -1.17 28.02
N PHE A 189 6.17 -1.74 29.04
CA PHE A 189 4.71 -1.94 29.08
C PHE A 189 4.00 -0.61 29.41
N GLU A 190 4.50 0.09 30.44
CA GLU A 190 3.98 1.38 30.91
C GLU A 190 4.36 2.55 29.99
N GLY A 191 5.42 2.41 29.18
CA GLY A 191 5.73 3.26 28.02
C GLY A 191 6.91 4.22 28.18
N ASP A 192 7.54 4.27 29.36
CA ASP A 192 8.74 5.08 29.63
C ASP A 192 9.91 4.76 28.67
N GLU A 193 10.12 3.47 28.40
CA GLU A 193 11.23 2.95 27.61
C GLU A 193 10.77 2.48 26.22
N LYS A 194 11.30 3.12 25.16
CA LYS A 194 11.00 2.74 23.77
C LYS A 194 11.74 1.47 23.29
N LYS A 195 12.64 0.93 24.12
CA LYS A 195 13.42 -0.29 23.84
C LYS A 195 13.70 -1.04 25.15
N GLY A 196 13.39 -2.32 25.19
CA GLY A 196 13.77 -3.20 26.29
C GLY A 196 13.39 -4.66 26.01
N PRO A 197 13.74 -5.59 26.91
CA PRO A 197 13.67 -7.01 26.65
C PRO A 197 12.20 -7.48 26.50
N MET A 198 11.90 -8.14 25.38
CA MET A 198 10.54 -8.53 25.00
C MET A 198 10.50 -9.87 24.24
N LEU A 199 9.63 -10.77 24.68
CA LEU A 199 9.43 -12.10 24.11
C LEU A 199 7.93 -12.38 23.92
N PRO A 200 7.42 -12.60 22.69
CA PRO A 200 6.03 -13.03 22.49
C PRO A 200 5.77 -14.42 23.09
N ARG A 201 4.54 -14.68 23.56
CA ARG A 201 4.13 -16.03 24.02
C ARG A 201 4.21 -17.07 22.91
N THR A 202 3.76 -16.70 21.70
CA THR A 202 3.86 -17.54 20.51
C THR A 202 5.00 -17.07 19.61
N VAL A 203 6.06 -17.88 19.49
CA VAL A 203 7.20 -17.63 18.60
C VAL A 203 7.24 -18.70 17.50
N CYS A 204 7.22 -18.28 16.23
CA CYS A 204 7.20 -19.19 15.07
C CYS A 204 6.15 -20.32 15.17
N GLN A 205 4.91 -19.97 15.55
CA GLN A 205 3.78 -20.90 15.73
C GLN A 205 3.95 -21.97 16.84
N ARG A 206 5.00 -21.86 17.66
CA ARG A 206 5.14 -22.60 18.92
C ARG A 206 4.83 -21.67 20.09
N GLU A 207 4.10 -22.15 21.08
CA GLU A 207 3.96 -21.51 22.39
C GLU A 207 5.18 -21.86 23.27
N LEU A 208 5.63 -20.87 24.05
CA LEU A 208 6.74 -21.02 24.99
C LEU A 208 6.20 -21.22 26.41
N SER A 209 6.87 -22.03 27.22
CA SER A 209 6.54 -22.14 28.65
C SER A 209 7.08 -20.95 29.45
N GLU A 210 6.59 -20.76 30.68
CA GLU A 210 7.15 -19.75 31.59
C GLU A 210 8.62 -20.03 31.93
N ASP A 211 9.03 -21.30 32.02
CA ASP A 211 10.41 -21.66 32.34
C ASP A 211 11.35 -21.42 31.13
N GLU A 212 10.86 -21.62 29.91
CA GLU A 212 11.56 -21.22 28.68
C GLU A 212 11.70 -19.69 28.58
N ALA A 213 10.69 -18.94 29.03
CA ALA A 213 10.79 -17.49 29.18
C ALA A 213 11.79 -17.10 30.28
N ARG A 214 11.76 -17.75 31.47
CA ARG A 214 12.74 -17.50 32.55
C ARG A 214 14.17 -17.72 32.08
N ALA A 215 14.45 -18.77 31.31
CA ALA A 215 15.77 -18.99 30.70
C ALA A 215 16.15 -17.84 29.75
N TYR A 216 15.25 -17.41 28.87
CA TYR A 216 15.48 -16.28 27.95
C TYR A 216 15.77 -14.94 28.65
N PHE A 217 15.11 -14.67 29.78
CA PHE A 217 15.34 -13.47 30.60
C PHE A 217 16.45 -13.66 31.66
N GLY A 218 17.03 -14.85 31.78
CA GLY A 218 18.16 -15.14 32.66
C GLY A 218 19.49 -14.47 32.24
N GLU A 219 20.52 -14.79 33.02
CA GLU A 219 21.88 -14.24 32.87
C GLU A 219 22.53 -14.59 31.53
N GLU A 220 22.38 -15.84 31.07
CA GLU A 220 22.93 -16.30 29.79
C GLU A 220 22.28 -15.61 28.58
N ALA A 221 21.10 -15.00 28.77
CA ALA A 221 20.33 -14.31 27.73
C ALA A 221 19.98 -15.18 26.51
N LYS A 222 19.93 -16.51 26.71
CA LYS A 222 19.61 -17.54 25.72
C LYS A 222 18.71 -18.61 26.34
N THR A 223 17.90 -19.29 25.52
CA THR A 223 17.26 -20.56 25.91
C THR A 223 18.13 -21.75 25.53
N GLU A 224 17.78 -22.93 26.05
CA GLU A 224 18.17 -24.20 25.45
C GLU A 224 17.67 -24.33 23.99
N ILE A 225 18.10 -25.40 23.29
CA ILE A 225 17.68 -25.68 21.91
C ILE A 225 16.23 -26.17 21.93
N LEU A 226 15.29 -25.27 21.61
CA LEU A 226 13.86 -25.58 21.57
C LEU A 226 13.48 -26.17 20.21
N ASP A 227 12.74 -27.28 20.27
CA ASP A 227 12.18 -28.00 19.13
C ASP A 227 10.84 -27.39 18.65
N GLY A 228 10.36 -27.81 17.48
CA GLY A 228 8.95 -27.64 17.08
C GLY A 228 8.57 -26.29 16.46
N PHE A 229 9.49 -25.32 16.38
CA PHE A 229 9.21 -24.05 15.70
C PHE A 229 8.86 -24.25 14.22
N ILE A 230 7.79 -23.65 13.74
CA ILE A 230 7.35 -23.77 12.34
C ILE A 230 7.85 -22.55 11.55
N SER A 231 8.66 -22.82 10.52
CA SER A 231 9.12 -21.79 9.60
C SER A 231 8.00 -21.29 8.69
N LYS A 232 8.15 -20.09 8.11
CA LYS A 232 7.22 -19.51 7.08
C LYS A 232 6.98 -20.42 5.85
N ARG A 233 7.69 -21.56 5.73
CA ARG A 233 7.52 -22.57 4.67
C ARG A 233 6.85 -23.86 5.18
N GLY A 234 6.18 -23.81 6.34
CA GLY A 234 5.45 -24.95 6.95
C GLY A 234 6.35 -26.08 7.44
N ARG A 235 7.66 -25.84 7.62
CA ARG A 235 8.62 -26.87 8.05
C ARG A 235 9.04 -26.65 9.50
N PRO A 236 9.00 -27.68 10.37
CA PRO A 236 9.51 -27.60 11.72
C PRO A 236 11.04 -27.43 11.72
N PHE A 237 11.56 -26.75 12.74
CA PHE A 237 12.99 -26.60 13.00
C PHE A 237 13.27 -26.55 14.50
N ARG A 238 14.57 -26.65 14.86
CA ARG A 238 15.09 -26.59 16.22
C ARG A 238 16.03 -25.38 16.35
N GLY A 239 16.10 -24.72 17.50
CA GLY A 239 17.04 -23.63 17.75
C GLY A 239 16.91 -23.00 19.13
N ALA A 240 17.98 -22.35 19.59
CA ALA A 240 17.96 -21.54 20.81
C ALA A 240 17.42 -20.12 20.49
N LEU A 241 16.59 -19.57 21.38
CA LEU A 241 16.19 -18.17 21.33
C LEU A 241 17.22 -17.31 22.05
N ILE A 242 17.69 -16.24 21.41
CA ILE A 242 18.72 -15.34 21.97
C ILE A 242 18.19 -13.92 22.13
N ARG A 243 18.54 -13.24 23.23
CA ARG A 243 18.18 -11.85 23.50
C ARG A 243 19.18 -10.91 22.83
N LYS A 244 18.69 -9.90 22.11
CA LYS A 244 19.52 -8.87 21.47
C LYS A 244 19.54 -7.58 22.29
N ASP A 245 20.59 -6.80 22.09
CA ASP A 245 20.74 -5.40 22.50
C ASP A 245 19.47 -4.54 22.27
N THR A 246 18.81 -4.78 21.15
CA THR A 246 17.59 -4.12 20.68
C THR A 246 16.30 -4.61 21.35
N GLY A 247 16.41 -5.46 22.38
CA GLY A 247 15.29 -6.01 23.14
C GLY A 247 14.50 -7.12 22.45
N LYS A 248 14.82 -7.42 21.18
CA LYS A 248 14.13 -8.42 20.35
C LYS A 248 14.82 -9.77 20.41
N HIS A 249 14.05 -10.85 20.26
CA HIS A 249 14.62 -12.18 20.08
C HIS A 249 15.34 -12.35 18.72
N GLY A 250 16.31 -13.25 18.71
CA GLY A 250 16.86 -13.91 17.52
C GLY A 250 16.84 -15.42 17.72
N PHE A 251 17.34 -16.14 16.71
CA PHE A 251 17.59 -17.58 16.80
C PHE A 251 19.08 -17.85 16.62
N GLU A 252 19.63 -18.68 17.49
CA GLU A 252 20.92 -19.33 17.30
C GLU A 252 20.67 -20.81 16.99
N PHE A 253 21.21 -21.27 15.86
CA PHE A 253 20.99 -22.63 15.39
C PHE A 253 22.21 -23.48 15.72
N PRO A 254 22.04 -24.71 16.25
CA PRO A 254 23.16 -25.63 16.40
C PRO A 254 23.84 -25.87 15.04
N PRO A 255 25.18 -26.10 15.02
CA PRO A 255 25.89 -26.37 13.79
C PRO A 255 25.28 -27.59 13.11
N ARG A 256 24.74 -27.38 11.90
CA ARG A 256 24.08 -28.45 11.15
C ARG A 256 25.10 -29.52 10.80
N GLU A 257 24.79 -30.77 11.14
CA GLU A 257 25.51 -31.91 10.60
C GLU A 257 25.52 -31.82 9.05
N PRO A 258 26.67 -32.08 8.40
CA PRO A 258 26.74 -32.08 6.95
C PRO A 258 25.79 -33.16 6.42
N ARG A 259 24.98 -32.80 5.42
CA ARG A 259 23.87 -33.63 4.93
C ARG A 259 24.38 -34.89 4.22
N GLY A 260 24.66 -35.93 5.01
CA GLY A 260 24.97 -37.28 4.56
C GLY A 260 23.82 -37.94 3.80
N GLY A 261 24.10 -39.11 3.24
CA GLY A 261 23.13 -39.90 2.47
C GLY A 261 21.97 -40.41 3.33
N ALA A 262 20.85 -40.71 2.69
CA ALA A 262 19.72 -41.36 3.36
C ALA A 262 20.05 -42.84 3.63
N ALA A 263 20.01 -43.25 4.89
CA ALA A 263 19.92 -44.63 5.32
C ALA A 263 19.18 -44.68 6.67
N SER A 264 17.99 -45.29 6.67
CA SER A 264 17.24 -45.62 7.88
C SER A 264 16.28 -46.78 7.55
N GLU A 265 16.87 -47.95 7.38
CA GLU A 265 16.20 -49.23 7.66
C GLU A 265 16.02 -49.31 9.21
N ASP A 266 15.00 -49.94 9.79
CA ASP A 266 14.05 -50.94 9.26
C ASP A 266 12.58 -50.62 9.56
N GLY A 267 11.67 -51.21 8.77
CA GLY A 267 10.22 -51.16 8.94
C GLY A 267 9.52 -52.04 7.89
N GLU A 268 9.10 -53.24 8.29
CA GLU A 268 8.79 -54.37 7.39
C GLU A 268 7.38 -54.34 6.74
N ALA A 269 7.28 -55.07 5.62
CA ALA A 269 6.12 -55.60 4.89
C ALA A 269 5.49 -54.73 3.75
N PRO A 270 4.95 -55.37 2.68
CA PRO A 270 5.39 -56.59 1.99
C PRO A 270 5.63 -56.40 0.47
N LYS A 271 6.17 -57.41 -0.23
CA LYS A 271 6.90 -57.24 -1.51
C LYS A 271 6.27 -57.90 -2.77
N LYS A 272 5.90 -57.12 -3.82
CA LYS A 272 5.83 -57.41 -5.32
C LYS A 272 4.52 -56.99 -6.03
N PRO A 273 4.47 -56.82 -7.39
CA PRO A 273 5.56 -56.74 -8.39
C PRO A 273 5.54 -55.44 -9.25
N ALA A 274 6.39 -55.35 -10.29
CA ALA A 274 6.61 -54.15 -11.11
C ALA A 274 6.00 -54.19 -12.53
N ALA A 275 5.82 -53.01 -13.15
CA ALA A 275 5.55 -52.83 -14.58
C ALA A 275 6.52 -51.80 -15.22
N LYS A 276 6.83 -51.99 -16.51
CA LYS A 276 8.00 -51.39 -17.20
C LYS A 276 7.78 -49.94 -17.67
N LYS A 277 8.87 -49.17 -17.76
CA LYS A 277 8.94 -47.91 -18.52
C LYS A 277 9.90 -48.03 -19.73
N PRO A 278 9.45 -47.81 -20.96
CA PRO A 278 10.30 -47.50 -22.12
C PRO A 278 10.45 -45.96 -22.30
N THR A 279 11.40 -45.39 -23.05
CA THR A 279 12.75 -45.79 -23.51
C THR A 279 13.44 -44.52 -24.05
N LYS A 280 14.78 -44.39 -23.88
CA LYS A 280 15.70 -43.45 -24.57
C LYS A 280 15.40 -41.93 -24.40
N GLY A 281 16.37 -41.03 -24.37
CA GLY A 281 17.83 -41.19 -24.28
C GLY A 281 18.60 -40.23 -25.19
N ALA A 282 19.35 -39.28 -24.61
CA ALA A 282 20.33 -38.45 -25.33
C ALA A 282 21.48 -37.99 -24.41
N ALA A 283 22.70 -38.03 -24.93
CA ALA A 283 23.96 -37.60 -24.34
C ALA A 283 24.66 -36.66 -25.37
N ALA A 284 25.69 -35.84 -25.11
CA ALA A 284 26.32 -35.24 -23.91
C ALA A 284 27.40 -34.22 -24.42
N LYS A 285 28.36 -33.81 -23.53
CA LYS A 285 29.49 -32.83 -23.71
C LYS A 285 29.07 -31.38 -23.35
N LYS A 286 29.80 -30.55 -22.56
CA LYS A 286 31.25 -30.26 -22.32
C LYS A 286 31.94 -29.48 -23.47
N GLY A 287 32.65 -28.36 -23.27
CA GLY A 287 32.83 -27.49 -22.07
C GLY A 287 34.09 -26.56 -22.15
N ALA A 288 34.20 -25.57 -21.21
CA ALA A 288 35.34 -24.62 -20.99
C ALA A 288 35.60 -23.56 -22.12
N ALA A 289 36.37 -22.45 -22.01
CA ALA A 289 37.32 -21.86 -21.02
C ALA A 289 37.48 -20.30 -21.25
N THR A 290 38.30 -19.44 -20.60
CA THR A 290 38.64 -19.16 -19.18
C THR A 290 39.46 -17.82 -19.01
N LYS A 291 39.00 -16.86 -18.17
CA LYS A 291 39.69 -15.72 -17.44
C LYS A 291 40.65 -14.68 -18.14
N LYS A 292 40.37 -13.38 -17.84
CA LYS A 292 41.28 -12.23 -17.47
C LYS A 292 42.31 -11.66 -18.48
N THR A 293 42.84 -10.42 -18.36
CA THR A 293 42.76 -9.38 -17.29
C THR A 293 42.03 -8.06 -17.71
N THR A 294 42.53 -6.82 -17.87
CA THR A 294 43.86 -6.12 -17.78
C THR A 294 43.63 -4.58 -17.55
N THR A 295 44.65 -3.69 -17.47
CA THR A 295 44.49 -2.24 -17.14
C THR A 295 45.33 -1.24 -17.96
N LYS A 296 44.78 -0.04 -18.28
CA LYS A 296 45.39 1.33 -18.11
C LYS A 296 44.57 2.47 -18.77
N ALA A 297 44.86 3.70 -18.36
CA ALA A 297 44.43 5.02 -18.91
C ALA A 297 45.70 5.91 -19.07
N PRO A 298 45.69 7.23 -19.37
CA PRO A 298 44.59 8.17 -19.70
C PRO A 298 44.89 9.12 -20.90
N THR A 299 43.98 10.08 -21.21
CA THR A 299 44.34 11.49 -21.55
C THR A 299 43.14 12.46 -21.64
N LYS A 300 43.44 13.75 -21.47
CA LYS A 300 42.66 15.00 -21.63
C LYS A 300 43.71 16.02 -22.24
N PRO A 301 43.42 17.25 -22.75
CA PRO A 301 42.20 18.03 -22.57
C PRO A 301 41.76 19.02 -23.69
N ALA A 302 40.81 19.91 -23.32
CA ALA A 302 40.62 21.28 -23.81
C ALA A 302 39.91 21.48 -25.18
N ALA A 303 39.21 22.60 -25.45
CA ALA A 303 38.60 23.62 -24.57
C ALA A 303 37.65 24.56 -25.38
N LYS A 304 36.95 25.46 -24.65
CA LYS A 304 36.30 26.72 -25.15
C LYS A 304 35.06 26.53 -26.07
N LYS A 305 34.24 27.55 -26.32
CA LYS A 305 33.58 28.59 -25.48
C LYS A 305 32.67 29.41 -26.41
N GLY A 306 31.45 29.75 -25.99
CA GLY A 306 30.54 30.71 -26.67
C GLY A 306 29.08 30.32 -26.44
N SER A 307 28.16 31.14 -25.92
CA SER A 307 27.73 32.50 -26.30
C SER A 307 27.04 32.51 -27.69
N THR A 308 25.75 32.85 -27.83
CA THR A 308 25.13 34.09 -27.31
C THR A 308 23.59 34.05 -27.19
N ALA A 309 23.07 34.97 -26.37
CA ALA A 309 21.84 35.78 -26.53
C ALA A 309 20.54 35.18 -27.13
N LYS A 310 19.62 34.80 -26.23
CA LYS A 310 18.29 35.44 -26.03
C LYS A 310 17.77 36.37 -27.15
N LYS A 311 16.65 36.01 -27.77
CA LYS A 311 15.63 36.97 -28.26
C LYS A 311 14.23 36.40 -28.05
N ALA A 312 13.25 37.28 -27.81
CA ALA A 312 11.86 36.92 -27.56
C ALA A 312 10.92 37.63 -28.55
N SER A 313 9.76 37.02 -28.79
CA SER A 313 8.62 37.59 -29.52
C SER A 313 7.34 36.98 -28.91
N THR A 314 6.73 37.61 -27.90
CA THR A 314 5.65 38.60 -28.04
C THR A 314 4.35 38.01 -28.60
N ALA A 315 3.31 38.02 -27.77
CA ALA A 315 1.98 37.55 -28.11
C ALA A 315 1.29 38.39 -29.20
N LYS A 316 0.23 37.85 -29.79
CA LYS A 316 -0.79 38.63 -30.51
C LYS A 316 -2.18 38.09 -30.19
N ALA A 317 -3.00 38.93 -29.56
CA ALA A 317 -4.41 38.63 -29.31
C ALA A 317 -5.27 39.01 -30.53
N SER A 318 -6.42 38.35 -30.68
CA SER A 318 -7.45 38.72 -31.68
C SER A 318 -8.84 38.54 -31.08
N THR A 319 -9.46 39.65 -30.69
CA THR A 319 -10.83 39.75 -30.19
C THR A 319 -11.84 39.91 -31.33
N ALA A 320 -13.01 39.26 -31.26
CA ALA A 320 -14.23 39.76 -31.93
C ALA A 320 -15.55 39.13 -31.42
N LYS A 321 -16.43 40.00 -30.89
CA LYS A 321 -17.90 40.03 -31.00
C LYS A 321 -18.72 38.71 -31.01
N LYS A 322 -19.22 38.37 -29.82
CA LYS A 322 -20.66 38.41 -29.45
C LYS A 322 -21.67 38.73 -30.58
N ALA A 323 -22.68 37.86 -30.74
CA ALA A 323 -23.96 38.18 -31.39
C ALA A 323 -25.13 37.87 -30.44
N THR A 324 -26.17 38.71 -30.42
CA THR A 324 -27.35 38.60 -29.53
C THR A 324 -28.60 38.24 -30.32
N GLY A 325 -29.39 37.28 -29.83
CA GLY A 325 -30.67 36.87 -30.43
C GLY A 325 -31.82 36.87 -29.42
N THR A 326 -32.43 38.02 -29.16
CA THR A 326 -33.64 38.12 -28.32
C THR A 326 -34.88 37.89 -29.16
N ARG A 327 -35.81 37.00 -28.73
CA ARG A 327 -37.19 37.03 -29.21
C ARG A 327 -38.19 36.86 -28.06
N LYS A 328 -39.17 37.75 -28.02
CA LYS A 328 -40.20 37.92 -26.98
C LYS A 328 -41.57 37.78 -27.64
N THR A 329 -42.42 36.85 -27.19
CA THR A 329 -43.87 36.68 -27.48
C THR A 329 -44.29 35.31 -26.94
N THR A 330 -45.47 35.06 -26.34
CA THR A 330 -46.52 35.94 -25.78
C THR A 330 -47.38 35.10 -24.82
N ALA A 331 -47.98 35.70 -23.79
CA ALA A 331 -48.94 34.99 -22.94
C ALA A 331 -50.31 34.86 -23.62
N ARG A 332 -51.05 33.78 -23.31
CA ARG A 332 -52.52 33.72 -23.41
C ARG A 332 -53.10 32.83 -22.31
N LYS A 333 -54.35 33.08 -21.93
CA LYS A 333 -55.05 32.53 -20.76
C LYS A 333 -56.47 32.13 -21.14
N ALA A 334 -56.80 30.85 -20.92
CA ALA A 334 -58.13 30.26 -20.71
C ALA A 334 -57.85 28.91 -20.00
N ALA A 335 -58.51 28.48 -18.92
CA ALA A 335 -59.90 28.55 -18.46
C ALA A 335 -60.79 27.43 -19.03
N SER A 336 -61.09 26.47 -18.14
CA SER A 336 -62.26 25.55 -18.07
C SER A 336 -62.49 24.59 -19.26
N ASP A 337 -63.28 23.50 -19.19
CA ASP A 337 -64.22 22.91 -18.20
C ASP A 337 -63.96 21.36 -18.17
N ASP A 338 -64.00 20.65 -17.04
CA ASP A 338 -65.11 19.84 -16.45
C ASP A 338 -65.15 18.35 -16.92
N ASP A 339 -65.91 17.49 -16.22
CA ASP A 339 -66.05 16.01 -16.34
C ASP A 339 -64.78 15.14 -16.07
N GLY A 340 -64.86 13.98 -15.41
CA GLY A 340 -65.99 13.37 -14.69
C GLY A 340 -65.80 11.86 -14.41
N ALA A 341 -66.04 11.41 -13.16
CA ALA A 341 -66.26 10.00 -12.73
C ALA A 341 -65.08 8.98 -12.92
N GLU A 342 -65.00 7.80 -12.28
CA GLU A 342 -65.76 7.20 -11.16
C GLU A 342 -64.89 6.20 -10.32
N ALA A 343 -65.55 5.45 -9.43
CA ALA A 343 -65.14 4.36 -8.51
C ALA A 343 -64.00 3.40 -8.96
N GLY A 344 -63.35 2.63 -8.07
CA GLY A 344 -63.54 2.37 -6.63
C GLY A 344 -62.55 1.27 -6.16
N ALA A 345 -62.65 0.66 -4.97
CA ALA A 345 -63.57 0.84 -3.85
C ALA A 345 -62.89 0.41 -2.54
#